data_AF-A0A1L8CMN4-F1
#
_entry.id   AF-A0A1L8CMN4-F1
#
_cell.length_a   1.000
_cell.length_b   1.000
_cell.length_c   1.000
_cell.angle_alpha   90.00
_cell.angle_beta   90.00
_cell.angle_gamma   90.00
#
_symmetry.space_group_name_H-M   'P 1'
#
loop_
_entity.id
_entity.type
_entity.pdbx_description
1 polymer ?
#
loop_
_entity_poly.entity_id
_entity_poly.type
_entity_poly.pdbx_seq_one_letter_code
_entity_poly.pdbx_strand_id
1 'polypeptide(L)'
;MSYFLRITLILTLLLASFTAHADTDPRMVFKVLPDENRGITVQDLHRDVRAAADMALPKLWFRIVPDYAQNQIPKKVKAVRFLKRATPTPEGVTITFNAKRVFAWLKSNNIPSFDDPAEPVAQMQTETTMSEPIAAVAKGAYLILMVHRHASLPEQVLFEEDLKREPRIADLSLRQVNRDGQQYRLRLNGSDDQWLTLWFKRRGLTLSPTIEGWVAR
;
A
#
# COMPACT_ATOMS: atom_id res chain seq x y z
N MET A 1 38.08 -47.05 -31.87
CA MET A 1 36.99 -46.06 -32.09
C MET A 1 35.83 -46.41 -31.17
N SER A 2 35.05 -45.43 -30.73
CA SER A 2 33.84 -45.57 -29.88
C SER A 2 34.00 -45.30 -28.37
N TYR A 3 34.67 -44.19 -28.02
CA TYR A 3 34.53 -43.54 -26.69
C TYR A 3 34.01 -42.10 -26.80
N PHE A 4 33.28 -41.76 -27.86
CA PHE A 4 32.93 -40.37 -28.17
C PHE A 4 31.42 -40.07 -28.30
N LEU A 5 30.54 -40.99 -27.88
CA LEU A 5 29.10 -40.89 -28.18
C LEU A 5 28.15 -41.08 -26.99
N ARG A 6 28.55 -40.70 -25.76
CA ARG A 6 27.67 -40.78 -24.57
C ARG A 6 27.73 -39.59 -23.59
N ILE A 7 28.31 -38.46 -23.98
CA ILE A 7 28.45 -37.28 -23.09
C ILE A 7 27.46 -36.15 -23.47
N THR A 8 26.73 -36.28 -24.57
CA THR A 8 25.88 -35.20 -25.12
C THR A 8 24.40 -35.36 -24.79
N LEU A 9 24.05 -35.81 -23.57
CA LEU A 9 22.63 -35.90 -23.15
C LEU A 9 22.36 -35.39 -21.73
N ILE A 10 23.33 -34.70 -21.09
CA ILE A 10 23.16 -34.13 -19.73
C ILE A 10 23.24 -32.59 -19.73
N LEU A 11 23.43 -31.94 -20.89
CA LEU A 11 23.63 -30.48 -20.97
C LEU A 11 22.37 -29.66 -21.35
N THR A 12 21.22 -30.30 -21.56
CA THR A 12 19.96 -29.64 -21.95
C THR A 12 18.89 -29.68 -20.86
N LEU A 13 19.29 -29.86 -19.61
CA LEU A 13 18.37 -29.95 -18.47
C LEU A 13 18.75 -29.01 -17.32
N LEU A 14 19.14 -27.74 -17.58
CA LEU A 14 19.34 -26.80 -16.45
C LEU A 14 19.38 -25.30 -16.81
N LEU A 15 18.63 -24.85 -17.82
CA LEU A 15 18.42 -23.41 -18.05
C LEU A 15 16.94 -23.04 -18.24
N ALA A 16 16.04 -23.75 -17.55
CA ALA A 16 14.77 -23.15 -17.17
C ALA A 16 15.11 -22.01 -16.21
N SER A 17 15.27 -20.83 -16.80
CA SER A 17 15.54 -19.57 -16.14
C SER A 17 14.38 -19.28 -15.21
N PHE A 18 14.47 -19.73 -13.96
CA PHE A 18 13.74 -19.15 -12.87
C PHE A 18 14.23 -17.71 -12.73
N THR A 19 13.67 -16.82 -13.55
CA THR A 19 13.55 -15.42 -13.15
C THR A 19 12.59 -15.43 -11.98
N ALA A 20 13.12 -15.74 -10.80
CA ALA A 20 12.51 -15.42 -9.53
C ALA A 20 12.38 -13.89 -9.52
N HIS A 21 11.29 -13.39 -10.08
CA HIS A 21 10.83 -12.04 -9.88
C HIS A 21 10.52 -11.99 -8.39
N ALA A 22 11.53 -11.61 -7.60
CA ALA A 22 11.36 -11.35 -6.18
C ALA A 22 10.30 -10.25 -6.11
N ASP A 23 9.09 -10.68 -5.77
CA ASP A 23 7.86 -9.92 -5.79
C ASP A 23 8.13 -8.56 -5.15
N THR A 24 8.15 -7.52 -5.98
CA THR A 24 8.49 -6.18 -5.50
C THR A 24 7.22 -5.63 -4.92
N ASP A 25 7.08 -5.76 -3.60
CA ASP A 25 5.93 -5.23 -2.86
C ASP A 25 5.65 -3.77 -3.31
N PRO A 26 4.49 -3.51 -3.95
CA PRO A 26 4.16 -2.20 -4.50
C PRO A 26 4.08 -1.13 -3.40
N ARG A 27 3.88 -1.53 -2.14
CA ARG A 27 3.86 -0.61 -1.00
C ARG A 27 5.24 -0.03 -0.70
N MET A 28 6.32 -0.69 -1.16
CA MET A 28 7.72 -0.29 -0.94
C MET A 28 8.29 0.58 -2.06
N VAL A 29 7.52 0.85 -3.12
CA VAL A 29 7.95 1.61 -4.29
C VAL A 29 7.36 3.01 -4.26
N PHE A 30 8.22 4.03 -4.39
CA PHE A 30 7.83 5.44 -4.35
C PHE A 30 8.51 6.21 -5.47
N LYS A 31 7.71 6.95 -6.25
CA LYS A 31 8.22 7.95 -7.19
C LYS A 31 8.48 9.26 -6.44
N VAL A 32 9.72 9.72 -6.48
CA VAL A 32 10.16 10.99 -5.91
C VAL A 32 10.36 11.97 -7.04
N LEU A 33 9.57 13.03 -7.01
CA LEU A 33 9.60 14.12 -7.97
C LEU A 33 10.42 15.29 -7.39
N PRO A 34 10.97 16.16 -8.24
CA PRO A 34 11.60 17.41 -7.81
C PRO A 34 10.61 18.26 -7.01
N ASP A 35 11.14 19.08 -6.12
CA ASP A 35 10.37 20.00 -5.29
C ASP A 35 10.89 21.42 -5.52
N GLU A 36 10.21 22.13 -6.42
CA GLU A 36 10.58 23.49 -6.82
C GLU A 36 10.53 24.46 -5.64
N ASN A 37 9.60 24.25 -4.69
CA ASN A 37 9.48 25.10 -3.49
C ASN A 37 10.70 24.97 -2.57
N ARG A 38 11.41 23.85 -2.64
CA ARG A 38 12.62 23.58 -1.86
C ARG A 38 13.89 23.72 -2.69
N GLY A 39 13.78 24.16 -3.95
CA GLY A 39 14.89 24.31 -4.89
C GLY A 39 15.53 22.97 -5.27
N ILE A 40 14.82 21.84 -5.12
CA ILE A 40 15.35 20.51 -5.42
C ILE A 40 15.04 20.17 -6.87
N THR A 41 16.07 20.06 -7.70
CA THR A 41 15.93 19.72 -9.13
C THR A 41 16.01 18.21 -9.37
N VAL A 42 15.65 17.77 -10.58
CA VAL A 42 15.82 16.36 -11.00
C VAL A 42 17.29 15.94 -10.94
N GLN A 43 18.20 16.83 -11.34
CA GLN A 43 19.65 16.58 -11.30
C GLN A 43 20.15 16.41 -9.87
N ASP A 44 19.60 17.16 -8.91
CA ASP A 44 19.93 17.00 -7.50
C ASP A 44 19.46 15.63 -6.97
N LEU A 45 18.26 15.20 -7.34
CA LEU A 45 17.76 13.87 -6.97
C LEU A 45 18.60 12.74 -7.59
N HIS A 46 19.06 12.91 -8.83
CA HIS A 46 19.93 11.94 -9.50
C HIS A 46 21.32 11.89 -8.86
N ARG A 47 21.84 13.03 -8.40
CA ARG A 47 23.14 13.14 -7.72
C ARG A 47 23.09 12.63 -6.28
N ASP A 48 22.00 12.89 -5.57
CA ASP A 48 21.82 12.52 -4.16
C ASP A 48 20.60 11.62 -3.93
N VAL A 49 20.83 10.32 -4.15
CA VAL A 49 19.85 9.27 -3.87
C VAL A 49 19.46 9.22 -2.38
N ARG A 50 20.32 9.66 -1.46
CA ARG A 50 20.00 9.69 -0.03
C ARG A 50 18.92 10.73 0.24
N ALA A 51 19.04 11.92 -0.34
CA ALA A 51 18.01 12.94 -0.24
C ALA A 51 16.67 12.44 -0.80
N ALA A 52 16.67 11.79 -1.97
CA ALA A 52 15.47 11.19 -2.53
C ALA A 52 14.85 10.11 -1.61
N ALA A 53 15.68 9.25 -1.01
CA ALA A 53 15.22 8.25 -0.05
C ALA A 53 14.64 8.88 1.23
N ASP A 54 15.26 9.94 1.76
CA ASP A 54 14.77 10.67 2.92
C ASP A 54 13.44 11.39 2.63
N MET A 55 13.20 11.83 1.39
CA MET A 55 11.89 12.34 0.94
C MET A 55 10.82 11.25 0.83
N ALA A 56 11.21 10.03 0.48
CA ALA A 56 10.28 8.90 0.36
C ALA A 56 9.93 8.27 1.71
N LEU A 57 10.80 8.39 2.72
CA LEU A 57 10.64 7.70 4.00
C LEU A 57 9.37 8.11 4.78
N PRO A 58 9.00 9.39 4.90
CA PRO A 58 7.73 9.76 5.52
C PRO A 58 6.53 9.13 4.81
N LYS A 59 6.55 9.11 3.46
CA LYS A 59 5.49 8.50 2.65
C LYS A 59 5.37 7.01 2.91
N LEU A 60 6.50 6.32 3.10
CA LEU A 60 6.52 4.92 3.53
C LEU A 60 5.81 4.75 4.87
N TRP A 61 6.15 5.55 5.88
CA TRP A 61 5.52 5.48 7.21
C TRP A 61 4.02 5.71 7.16
N PHE A 62 3.55 6.73 6.45
CA PHE A 62 2.13 6.98 6.24
C PHE A 62 1.40 5.79 5.59
N ARG A 63 2.11 4.98 4.80
CA ARG A 63 1.55 3.83 4.12
C ARG A 63 1.48 2.59 5.02
N ILE A 64 2.52 2.31 5.80
CA ILE A 64 2.65 1.03 6.51
C ILE A 64 2.46 1.11 8.03
N VAL A 65 2.47 2.30 8.64
CA VAL A 65 2.32 2.50 10.10
C VAL A 65 0.97 3.16 10.42
N PRO A 66 0.22 2.67 11.42
CA PRO A 66 -1.01 3.32 11.88
C PRO A 66 -0.77 4.73 12.42
N ASP A 67 -1.74 5.62 12.24
CA ASP A 67 -1.60 7.04 12.58
C ASP A 67 -1.32 7.25 14.09
N TYR A 68 -1.97 6.46 14.96
CA TYR A 68 -1.71 6.49 16.41
C TYR A 68 -0.27 6.09 16.78
N ALA A 69 0.41 5.34 15.92
CA ALA A 69 1.78 4.86 16.12
C ALA A 69 2.83 5.70 15.37
N GLN A 70 2.43 6.62 14.50
CA GLN A 70 3.38 7.44 13.76
C GLN A 70 4.24 8.32 14.66
N ASN A 71 3.69 8.79 15.79
CA ASN A 71 4.44 9.56 16.79
C ASN A 71 5.51 8.74 17.53
N GLN A 72 5.46 7.41 17.45
CA GLN A 72 6.44 6.50 18.03
C GLN A 72 7.67 6.32 17.13
N ILE A 73 7.57 6.75 15.86
CA ILE A 73 8.69 6.68 14.91
C ILE A 73 9.73 7.74 15.30
N PRO A 74 10.99 7.37 15.56
CA PRO A 74 12.03 8.33 15.88
C PRO A 74 12.25 9.31 14.71
N LYS A 75 12.40 10.60 15.04
CA LYS A 75 12.58 11.65 14.02
C LYS A 75 13.91 11.56 13.24
N LYS A 76 14.89 10.80 13.74
CA LYS A 76 16.26 10.71 13.19
C LYS A 76 16.55 9.39 12.48
N VAL A 77 15.55 8.79 11.83
CA VAL A 77 15.74 7.54 11.07
C VAL A 77 16.31 7.85 9.69
N LYS A 78 17.41 7.19 9.33
CA LYS A 78 18.10 7.35 8.03
C LYS A 78 17.44 6.43 6.98
N ALA A 79 16.86 6.98 5.92
CA ALA A 79 16.14 6.18 4.91
C ALA A 79 17.03 5.16 4.18
N VAL A 80 18.31 5.50 3.99
CA VAL A 80 19.30 4.65 3.32
C VAL A 80 19.44 3.26 3.96
N ARG A 81 19.14 3.11 5.26
CA ARG A 81 19.17 1.81 5.96
C ARG A 81 18.17 0.81 5.36
N PHE A 82 17.08 1.32 4.80
CA PHE A 82 16.00 0.52 4.23
C PHE A 82 16.06 0.44 2.71
N LEU A 83 16.97 1.16 2.06
CA LEU A 83 17.02 1.24 0.61
C LEU A 83 17.36 -0.13 0.00
N LYS A 84 16.53 -0.61 -0.92
CA LYS A 84 16.80 -1.79 -1.76
C LYS A 84 17.37 -1.36 -3.11
N ARG A 85 16.76 -0.34 -3.73
CA ARG A 85 17.13 0.15 -5.06
C ARG A 85 16.69 1.60 -5.22
N ALA A 86 17.44 2.35 -6.00
CA ALA A 86 17.02 3.64 -6.54
C ALA A 86 17.24 3.62 -8.04
N THR A 87 16.22 3.99 -8.81
CA THR A 87 16.25 4.01 -10.26
C THR A 87 15.98 5.43 -10.74
N PRO A 88 16.98 6.11 -11.32
CA PRO A 88 16.76 7.41 -11.95
C PRO A 88 15.73 7.30 -13.07
N THR A 89 14.88 8.32 -13.19
CA THR A 89 13.87 8.46 -14.23
C THR A 89 13.95 9.89 -14.80
N PRO A 90 13.43 10.14 -16.02
CA PRO A 90 13.45 11.48 -16.59
C PRO A 90 12.79 12.55 -15.70
N GLU A 91 11.78 12.16 -14.92
CA GLU A 91 11.01 13.07 -14.06
C GLU A 91 11.54 13.16 -12.62
N GLY A 92 12.50 12.31 -12.21
CA GLY A 92 12.92 12.21 -10.81
C GLY A 92 13.58 10.86 -10.50
N VAL A 93 13.27 10.27 -9.35
CA VAL A 93 13.86 8.99 -8.91
C VAL A 93 12.80 8.06 -8.35
N THR A 94 12.80 6.80 -8.78
CA THR A 94 12.00 5.75 -8.16
C THR A 94 12.81 5.08 -7.05
N ILE A 95 12.34 5.20 -5.81
CA ILE A 95 12.92 4.58 -4.62
C ILE A 95 12.17 3.28 -4.33
N THR A 96 12.91 2.20 -4.13
CA THR A 96 12.38 0.92 -3.66
C THR A 96 13.01 0.60 -2.30
N PHE A 97 12.19 0.45 -1.28
CA PHE A 97 12.62 -0.01 0.05
C PHE A 97 12.66 -1.54 0.14
N ASN A 98 13.46 -2.04 1.06
CA ASN A 98 13.55 -3.45 1.39
C ASN A 98 12.53 -3.77 2.49
N ALA A 99 11.40 -4.40 2.11
CA ALA A 99 10.32 -4.77 3.03
C ALA A 99 10.86 -5.47 4.29
N LYS A 100 11.69 -6.51 4.13
CA LYS A 100 12.25 -7.29 5.25
C LYS A 100 13.01 -6.41 6.24
N ARG A 101 13.83 -5.47 5.78
CA ARG A 101 14.56 -4.54 6.67
C ARG A 101 13.64 -3.54 7.35
N VAL A 102 12.63 -3.05 6.63
CA VAL A 102 11.64 -2.11 7.16
C VAL A 102 10.84 -2.74 8.30
N PHE A 103 10.22 -3.90 8.04
CA PHE A 103 9.40 -4.58 9.04
C PHE A 103 10.22 -5.13 10.21
N ALA A 104 11.41 -5.68 9.95
CA ALA A 104 12.32 -6.09 11.03
C ALA A 104 12.68 -4.93 11.96
N TRP A 105 12.89 -3.73 11.40
CA TRP A 105 13.16 -2.54 12.19
C TRP A 105 11.92 -2.05 12.95
N LEU A 106 10.73 -2.04 12.33
CA LEU A 106 9.49 -1.68 13.03
C LEU A 106 9.24 -2.63 14.22
N LYS A 107 9.40 -3.94 14.00
CA LYS A 107 9.31 -4.98 15.03
C LYS A 107 10.31 -4.76 16.16
N SER A 108 11.58 -4.48 15.84
CA SER A 108 12.62 -4.24 16.86
C SER A 108 12.40 -2.97 17.68
N ASN A 109 11.59 -2.03 17.18
CA ASN A 109 11.24 -0.78 17.86
C ASN A 109 9.84 -0.83 18.47
N ASN A 110 9.16 -1.98 18.46
CA ASN A 110 7.79 -2.16 18.94
C ASN A 110 6.76 -1.22 18.27
N ILE A 111 6.98 -0.88 16.99
CA ILE A 111 6.07 -0.04 16.21
C ILE A 111 5.11 -0.94 15.44
N PRO A 112 3.79 -0.83 15.64
CA PRO A 112 2.82 -1.63 14.89
C PRO A 112 2.80 -1.23 13.41
N SER A 113 2.57 -2.21 12.53
CA SER A 113 2.49 -2.03 11.08
C SER A 113 1.31 -2.77 10.48
N PHE A 114 0.81 -2.30 9.32
CA PHE A 114 -0.41 -2.84 8.72
C PHE A 114 -0.31 -4.27 8.18
N ASP A 115 0.88 -4.79 7.89
CA ASP A 115 1.11 -6.19 7.52
C ASP A 115 2.60 -6.55 7.74
N ASP A 116 2.91 -7.54 8.58
CA ASP A 116 4.26 -8.16 8.66
C ASP A 116 4.31 -9.30 7.63
N PRO A 117 5.11 -9.21 6.55
CA PRO A 117 5.22 -10.30 5.56
C PRO A 117 5.97 -11.54 6.09
N ALA A 118 6.30 -11.59 7.39
CA ALA A 118 7.02 -12.69 8.00
C ALA A 118 6.20 -13.45 9.05
N GLU A 119 5.06 -14.03 8.66
CA GLU A 119 4.66 -15.36 9.16
C GLU A 119 4.06 -16.22 8.04
N PRO A 120 4.64 -17.40 7.75
CA PRO A 120 3.97 -18.38 6.90
C PRO A 120 2.88 -19.04 7.75
N VAL A 121 1.63 -18.62 7.57
CA VAL A 121 0.48 -19.46 7.93
C VAL A 121 0.46 -20.64 6.97
N ALA A 122 1.20 -21.68 7.33
CA ALA A 122 1.02 -23.00 6.76
C ALA A 122 -0.35 -23.52 7.20
N GLN A 123 -1.10 -23.98 6.19
CA GLN A 123 -2.29 -24.83 6.26
C GLN A 123 -3.64 -24.13 6.53
N MET A 124 -4.33 -23.80 5.44
CA MET A 124 -5.50 -24.61 5.06
C MET A 124 -5.79 -24.42 3.56
N GLN A 125 -5.42 -25.43 2.78
CA GLN A 125 -6.01 -25.67 1.47
C GLN A 125 -7.44 -26.15 1.70
N THR A 126 -8.40 -25.50 1.05
CA THR A 126 -9.46 -26.21 0.35
C THR A 126 -9.72 -25.48 -0.95
N GLU A 127 -9.60 -26.24 -2.03
CA GLU A 127 -9.76 -25.86 -3.42
C GLU A 127 -11.21 -25.48 -3.77
N THR A 128 -11.31 -24.50 -4.67
CA THR A 128 -12.25 -24.37 -5.80
C THR A 128 -13.77 -24.42 -5.53
N THR A 129 -14.48 -23.31 -5.80
CA THR A 129 -15.43 -23.15 -6.94
C THR A 129 -16.10 -21.76 -6.89
N MET A 130 -15.99 -21.03 -8.01
CA MET A 130 -16.82 -19.95 -8.59
C MET A 130 -17.71 -19.04 -7.72
N SER A 131 -17.53 -17.73 -7.95
CA SER A 131 -18.54 -16.64 -7.90
C SER A 131 -19.34 -16.43 -6.61
N GLU A 132 -18.86 -15.58 -5.68
CA GLU A 132 -19.65 -14.61 -4.89
C GLU A 132 -18.72 -13.73 -3.99
N PRO A 133 -19.18 -12.57 -3.48
CA PRO A 133 -18.35 -11.38 -3.32
C PRO A 133 -17.37 -11.46 -2.14
N ILE A 134 -16.19 -10.89 -2.35
CA ILE A 134 -15.18 -10.65 -1.32
C ILE A 134 -15.74 -9.58 -0.37
N ALA A 135 -16.37 -10.02 0.71
CA ALA A 135 -16.93 -9.18 1.77
C ALA A 135 -16.85 -9.94 3.11
N ALA A 136 -15.63 -10.29 3.50
CA ALA A 136 -15.32 -10.61 4.88
C ALA A 136 -14.23 -9.64 5.33
N VAL A 137 -14.64 -8.40 5.59
CA VAL A 137 -13.79 -7.41 6.23
C VAL A 137 -13.37 -8.00 7.58
N ALA A 138 -12.06 -8.23 7.76
CA ALA A 138 -11.55 -8.64 9.04
C ALA A 138 -11.96 -7.59 10.10
N LYS A 139 -12.68 -8.04 11.13
CA LYS A 139 -13.28 -7.18 12.16
C LYS A 139 -12.22 -6.24 12.74
N GLY A 140 -12.42 -4.94 12.58
CA GLY A 140 -11.53 -3.90 13.09
C GLY A 140 -10.35 -3.52 12.18
N ALA A 141 -10.27 -4.07 10.96
CA ALA A 141 -9.33 -3.61 9.94
C ALA A 141 -9.71 -2.21 9.45
N TYR A 142 -8.68 -1.42 9.13
CA TYR A 142 -8.84 -0.14 8.47
C TYR A 142 -8.95 -0.35 6.96
N LEU A 143 -9.94 0.30 6.37
CA LEU A 143 -10.25 0.20 4.96
C LEU A 143 -10.16 1.58 4.33
N ILE A 144 -9.80 1.62 3.05
CA ILE A 144 -9.79 2.86 2.29
C ILE A 144 -11.13 3.03 1.60
N LEU A 145 -11.69 4.23 1.68
CA LEU A 145 -12.87 4.63 0.93
C LEU A 145 -12.51 5.86 0.11
N MET A 146 -12.55 5.72 -1.20
CA MET A 146 -12.43 6.83 -2.13
C MET A 146 -13.82 7.28 -2.54
N VAL A 147 -14.10 8.57 -2.46
CA VAL A 147 -15.36 9.17 -2.89
C VAL A 147 -15.05 10.11 -4.05
N HIS A 148 -15.41 9.70 -5.26
CA HIS A 148 -15.25 10.51 -6.47
C HIS A 148 -16.54 11.26 -6.72
N ARG A 149 -16.75 12.38 -6.01
CA ARG A 149 -17.89 13.25 -6.25
C ARG A 149 -17.48 14.71 -6.21
N HIS A 150 -18.12 15.51 -7.04
CA HIS A 150 -18.04 16.96 -6.95
C HIS A 150 -19.11 17.43 -5.96
N ALA A 151 -18.71 17.76 -4.73
CA ALA A 151 -19.61 18.28 -3.70
C ALA A 151 -19.05 19.58 -3.13
N SER A 152 -19.94 20.49 -2.77
CA SER A 152 -19.58 21.70 -2.03
C SER A 152 -19.06 21.35 -0.63
N LEU A 153 -18.29 22.26 -0.01
CA LEU A 153 -17.80 22.07 1.37
C LEU A 153 -18.94 21.76 2.37
N PRO A 154 -20.09 22.45 2.35
CA PRO A 154 -21.21 22.12 3.24
C PRO A 154 -21.76 20.70 3.03
N GLU A 155 -21.90 20.27 1.79
CA GLU A 155 -22.37 18.90 1.46
C GLU A 155 -21.34 17.83 1.87
N GLN A 156 -20.05 18.16 1.83
CA GLN A 156 -19.00 17.29 2.34
C GLN A 156 -19.09 17.15 3.86
N VAL A 157 -19.23 18.26 4.58
CA VAL A 157 -19.37 18.23 6.05
C VAL A 157 -20.59 17.41 6.46
N LEU A 158 -21.74 17.63 5.83
CA LEU A 158 -22.96 16.85 6.10
C LEU A 158 -22.78 15.36 5.80
N PHE A 159 -22.10 15.03 4.70
CA PHE A 159 -21.78 13.64 4.37
C PHE A 159 -20.89 12.99 5.42
N GLU A 160 -19.84 13.67 5.87
CA GLU A 160 -18.93 13.16 6.90
C GLU A 160 -19.62 13.01 8.25
N GLU A 161 -20.48 13.96 8.63
CA GLU A 161 -21.28 13.86 9.85
C GLU A 161 -22.25 12.68 9.80
N ASP A 162 -22.98 12.51 8.69
CA ASP A 162 -23.89 11.39 8.49
C ASP A 162 -23.16 10.05 8.60
N LEU A 163 -21.98 9.95 7.97
CA LEU A 163 -21.19 8.73 7.98
C LEU A 163 -20.60 8.46 9.38
N LYS A 164 -20.18 9.49 10.11
CA LYS A 164 -19.73 9.36 11.52
C LYS A 164 -20.83 8.95 12.49
N ARG A 165 -22.09 9.28 12.18
CA ARG A 165 -23.25 8.90 13.00
C ARG A 165 -23.66 7.44 12.84
N GLU A 166 -23.13 6.73 11.84
CA GLU A 166 -23.43 5.32 11.65
C GLU A 166 -22.79 4.47 12.76
N PRO A 167 -23.59 3.73 13.56
CA PRO A 167 -23.08 2.96 14.71
C PRO A 167 -22.14 1.81 14.31
N ARG A 168 -22.14 1.47 13.02
CA ARG A 168 -21.28 0.45 12.41
C ARG A 168 -19.91 0.98 12.04
N ILE A 169 -19.67 2.29 12.14
CA ILE A 169 -18.37 2.92 11.95
C ILE A 169 -17.75 3.15 13.32
N ALA A 170 -16.59 2.53 13.54
CA ALA A 170 -15.80 2.72 14.74
C ALA A 170 -14.90 3.97 14.64
N ASP A 171 -14.43 4.29 13.43
CA ASP A 171 -13.53 5.41 13.17
C ASP A 171 -13.63 5.86 11.70
N LEU A 172 -13.57 7.17 11.46
CA LEU A 172 -13.56 7.77 10.13
C LEU A 172 -12.58 8.95 10.11
N SER A 173 -11.54 8.85 9.29
CA SER A 173 -10.55 9.90 9.11
C SER A 173 -10.37 10.27 7.64
N LEU A 174 -10.38 11.56 7.36
CA LEU A 174 -10.06 12.10 6.03
C LEU A 174 -8.53 12.03 5.84
N ARG A 175 -8.07 11.30 4.83
CA ARG A 175 -6.64 11.19 4.52
C ARG A 175 -6.18 12.22 3.50
N GLN A 176 -6.99 12.45 2.48
CA GLN A 176 -6.62 13.30 1.35
C GLN A 176 -7.85 13.88 0.67
N VAL A 177 -7.71 15.12 0.20
CA VAL A 177 -8.67 15.81 -0.67
C VAL A 177 -7.91 16.23 -1.92
N ASN A 178 -8.35 15.75 -3.07
CA ASN A 178 -7.82 16.12 -4.38
C ASN A 178 -8.94 16.67 -5.26
N ARG A 179 -8.57 17.19 -6.44
CA ARG A 179 -9.52 17.65 -7.46
C ARG A 179 -10.48 16.55 -7.92
N ASP A 180 -10.05 15.29 -7.85
CA ASP A 180 -10.79 14.14 -8.36
C ASP A 180 -11.60 13.39 -7.29
N GLY A 181 -11.54 13.83 -6.03
CA GLY A 181 -12.30 13.24 -4.94
C GLY A 181 -11.62 13.29 -3.58
N GLN A 182 -12.29 12.67 -2.60
CA GLN A 182 -11.79 12.54 -1.23
C GLN A 182 -11.41 11.09 -0.94
N GLN A 183 -10.37 10.91 -0.14
CA GLN A 183 -9.97 9.61 0.37
C GLN A 183 -10.13 9.59 1.89
N TYR A 184 -10.93 8.66 2.36
CA TYR A 184 -11.18 8.38 3.76
C TYR A 184 -10.53 7.05 4.16
N ARG A 185 -10.17 6.97 5.43
CA ARG A 185 -9.88 5.72 6.13
C ARG A 185 -11.04 5.47 7.07
N LEU A 186 -11.64 4.30 6.95
CA LEU A 186 -12.78 3.88 7.76
C LEU A 186 -12.41 2.62 8.54
N ARG A 187 -12.93 2.51 9.76
CA ARG A 187 -12.87 1.29 10.56
C ARG A 187 -14.29 0.87 10.86
N LEU A 188 -14.63 -0.37 10.50
CA LEU A 188 -15.95 -0.92 10.77
C LEU A 188 -15.98 -1.58 12.16
N ASN A 189 -17.08 -1.37 12.87
CA ASN A 189 -17.44 -2.06 14.10
C ASN A 189 -18.14 -3.39 13.75
N GLY A 190 -17.44 -4.27 13.05
CA GLY A 190 -18.00 -5.52 12.51
C GLY A 190 -17.31 -5.96 11.22
N SER A 191 -17.69 -7.15 10.76
CA SER A 191 -17.23 -7.73 9.49
C SER A 191 -18.26 -7.60 8.35
N ASP A 192 -19.48 -7.14 8.67
CA ASP A 192 -20.53 -6.82 7.69
C ASP A 192 -20.29 -5.43 7.08
N ASP A 193 -20.01 -5.40 5.79
CA ASP A 193 -19.80 -4.21 4.97
C ASP A 193 -20.93 -4.02 3.92
N GLN A 194 -21.88 -4.95 3.82
CA GLN A 194 -22.95 -4.90 2.81
C GLN A 194 -23.85 -3.68 3.01
N TRP A 195 -24.00 -3.25 4.27
CA TRP A 195 -24.72 -2.04 4.62
C TRP A 195 -24.11 -0.79 4.00
N LEU A 196 -22.78 -0.76 3.80
CA LEU A 196 -22.08 0.40 3.25
C LEU A 196 -22.53 0.59 1.80
N THR A 197 -22.61 -0.49 1.02
CA THR A 197 -23.15 -0.47 -0.34
C THR A 197 -24.58 0.07 -0.38
N LEU A 198 -25.45 -0.37 0.53
CA LEU A 198 -26.83 0.14 0.63
C LEU A 198 -26.89 1.60 1.05
N TRP A 199 -26.00 2.03 1.95
CA TRP A 199 -25.92 3.39 2.46
C TRP A 199 -25.52 4.39 1.36
N PHE A 200 -24.55 4.02 0.51
CA PHE A 200 -24.17 4.81 -0.66
C PHE A 200 -25.28 4.83 -1.72
N LYS A 201 -25.92 3.68 -1.98
CA LYS A 201 -27.01 3.59 -2.96
C LYS A 201 -28.18 4.52 -2.64
N ARG A 202 -28.56 4.66 -1.36
CA ARG A 202 -29.62 5.59 -0.93
C ARG A 202 -29.30 7.06 -1.22
N ARG A 203 -28.02 7.39 -1.38
CA ARG A 203 -27.52 8.74 -1.68
C ARG A 203 -27.21 8.92 -3.17
N GLY A 204 -27.67 8.00 -4.01
CA GLY A 204 -27.45 8.02 -5.46
C GLY A 204 -26.03 7.66 -5.88
N LEU A 205 -25.22 7.09 -4.98
CA LEU A 205 -23.83 6.71 -5.23
C LEU A 205 -23.70 5.19 -5.39
N THR A 206 -22.81 4.76 -6.27
CA THR A 206 -22.47 3.35 -6.47
C THR A 206 -21.15 3.05 -5.80
N LEU A 207 -21.18 2.14 -4.82
CA LEU A 207 -19.97 1.65 -4.16
C LEU A 207 -19.43 0.43 -4.90
N SER A 208 -18.19 0.49 -5.36
CA SER A 208 -17.49 -0.61 -6.02
C SER A 208 -16.30 -1.07 -5.17
N PRO A 209 -16.16 -2.38 -4.90
CA PRO A 209 -14.97 -2.90 -4.24
C PRO A 209 -13.74 -2.82 -5.16
N THR A 210 -12.58 -2.63 -4.56
CA THR A 210 -11.27 -2.56 -5.21
C THR A 210 -10.23 -3.27 -4.35
N ILE A 211 -9.03 -3.49 -4.91
CA ILE A 211 -7.92 -4.14 -4.20
C ILE A 211 -7.46 -3.32 -2.98
N GLU A 212 -7.63 -1.99 -3.00
CA GLU A 212 -7.19 -1.09 -1.93
C GLU A 212 -8.31 -0.77 -0.90
N GLY A 213 -9.57 -1.10 -1.21
CA GLY A 213 -10.74 -0.72 -0.41
C GLY A 213 -11.98 -0.53 -1.29
N TRP A 214 -12.77 0.53 -1.08
CA TRP A 214 -13.94 0.83 -1.91
C TRP A 214 -13.84 2.18 -2.61
N VAL A 215 -14.53 2.28 -3.74
CA VAL A 215 -14.70 3.52 -4.50
C VAL A 215 -16.19 3.81 -4.64
N ALA A 216 -16.63 4.97 -4.15
CA ALA A 216 -17.97 5.51 -4.36
C ALA A 216 -17.96 6.50 -5.52
N ARG A 217 -18.88 6.33 -6.49
CA ARG A 217 -19.08 7.20 -7.65
C ARG A 217 -20.54 7.62 -7.79
#